data_AF-A0A954TW70-F1
#
_entry.id   AF-A0A954TW70-F1
#
_cell.length_a   1.000
_cell.length_b   1.000
_cell.length_c   1.000
_cell.angle_alpha   90.00
_cell.angle_beta   90.00
_cell.angle_gamma   90.00
#
_symmetry.space_group_name_H-M   'P 1'
#
loop_
_entity.id
_entity.type
_entity.pdbx_description
1 polymer ?
#
loop_
_entity_poly.entity_id
_entity_poly.type
_entity_poly.pdbx_seq_one_letter_code
_entity_poly.pdbx_strand_id
1 'polypeptide(L)'
;MQVLLLAVLATVNLAVSTTGEQNWSDHYANAKAEAAAEQRPLLVVLENSADPAGKFEQTQLAPTGENAELLKNFRLCRMDVTTEYGKRVADAFGAKAFPFTAITDKSAKYVNVRLAGAVSNGLWSQTLEQWKQGEVARAAATDGAIQRVEASKVITPWPAYSFPTNKSTNSYCPNCVRNQQYYR
;
A
#
# COMPACT_ATOMS: atom_id res chain seq x y z
N MET A 1 39.80 -38.20 26.78
CA MET A 1 38.77 -37.15 26.92
C MET A 1 38.84 -36.29 25.67
N GLN A 2 37.85 -36.41 24.77
CA GLN A 2 37.78 -35.65 23.52
C GLN A 2 36.44 -34.90 23.54
N VAL A 3 36.50 -33.57 23.62
CA VAL A 3 35.32 -32.70 23.58
C VAL A 3 35.17 -32.24 22.13
N LEU A 4 34.19 -32.78 21.43
CA LEU A 4 33.85 -32.37 20.06
C LEU A 4 33.06 -31.05 20.11
N LEU A 5 33.66 -29.98 19.56
CA LEU A 5 32.97 -28.72 19.28
C LEU A 5 32.00 -28.93 18.10
N LEU A 6 30.71 -28.69 18.33
CA LEU A 6 29.69 -28.56 17.28
C LEU A 6 29.51 -27.08 16.94
N ALA A 7 30.03 -26.67 15.79
CA ALA A 7 29.79 -25.35 15.22
C ALA A 7 28.42 -25.36 14.50
N VAL A 8 27.44 -24.66 15.08
CA VAL A 8 26.12 -24.47 14.47
C VAL A 8 26.22 -23.35 13.44
N LEU A 9 26.35 -23.72 12.17
CA LEU A 9 26.21 -22.80 11.03
C LEU A 9 24.72 -22.51 10.84
N ALA A 10 24.25 -21.39 11.38
CA ALA A 10 22.92 -20.86 11.08
C ALA A 10 22.89 -20.39 9.62
N THR A 11 22.27 -21.18 8.75
CA THR A 11 21.95 -20.80 7.37
C THR A 11 20.82 -19.76 7.39
N VAL A 12 21.18 -18.50 7.19
CA VAL A 12 20.20 -17.43 6.98
C VAL A 12 19.63 -17.60 5.56
N ASN A 13 18.44 -18.18 5.45
CA ASN A 13 17.66 -18.14 4.22
C ASN A 13 17.18 -16.70 4.00
N LEU A 14 17.96 -15.90 3.29
CA LEU A 14 17.50 -14.66 2.68
C LEU A 14 16.54 -15.03 1.55
N ALA A 15 15.25 -15.02 1.83
CA ALA A 15 14.22 -15.09 0.80
C ALA A 15 14.40 -13.87 -0.11
N VAL A 16 15.00 -14.08 -1.29
CA VAL A 16 15.01 -13.10 -2.37
C VAL A 16 13.57 -12.99 -2.87
N SER A 17 12.88 -11.93 -2.46
CA SER A 17 11.64 -11.50 -3.09
C SER A 17 11.95 -11.12 -4.53
N THR A 18 11.36 -11.83 -5.48
CA THR A 18 11.48 -11.58 -6.91
C THR A 18 11.12 -10.11 -7.22
N THR A 19 12.14 -9.37 -7.62
CA THR A 19 12.08 -8.05 -8.26
C THR A 19 11.32 -8.12 -9.58
N GLY A 20 10.32 -7.26 -9.80
CA GLY A 20 9.86 -7.01 -11.18
C GLY A 20 8.62 -6.14 -11.35
N GLU A 21 7.63 -6.23 -10.46
CA GLU A 21 6.36 -5.53 -10.66
C GLU A 21 6.03 -4.68 -9.43
N GLN A 22 5.78 -3.39 -9.64
CA GLN A 22 5.28 -2.52 -8.59
C GLN A 22 3.89 -3.02 -8.18
N ASN A 23 3.84 -3.77 -7.08
CA ASN A 23 2.61 -4.34 -6.57
C ASN A 23 1.82 -3.28 -5.78
N TRP A 24 0.99 -2.53 -6.50
CA TRP A 24 0.07 -1.57 -5.93
C TRP A 24 -1.14 -2.28 -5.31
N SER A 25 -1.37 -2.05 -4.01
CA SER A 25 -2.60 -2.47 -3.34
C SER A 25 -3.67 -1.37 -3.39
N ASP A 26 -4.91 -1.75 -3.63
CA ASP A 26 -6.11 -0.90 -3.51
C ASP A 26 -6.77 -0.97 -2.12
N HIS A 27 -6.18 -1.73 -1.19
CA HIS A 27 -6.69 -1.97 0.15
C HIS A 27 -5.69 -1.50 1.22
N TYR A 28 -5.90 -0.30 1.74
CA TYR A 28 -5.02 0.31 2.74
C TYR A 28 -4.76 -0.58 3.97
N ALA A 29 -5.78 -1.28 4.48
CA ALA A 29 -5.61 -2.12 5.67
C ALA A 29 -4.61 -3.26 5.43
N ASN A 30 -4.68 -3.90 4.26
CA ASN A 30 -3.76 -4.95 3.87
C ASN A 30 -2.36 -4.39 3.62
N ALA A 31 -2.27 -3.30 2.84
CA ALA A 31 -1.01 -2.64 2.56
C ALA A 31 -0.29 -2.16 3.84
N LYS A 32 -1.04 -1.65 4.83
CA LYS A 32 -0.52 -1.27 6.14
C LYS A 32 0.01 -2.48 6.92
N ALA A 33 -0.73 -3.58 6.95
CA ALA A 33 -0.30 -4.79 7.64
C ALA A 33 0.97 -5.38 6.99
N GLU A 34 1.02 -5.43 5.67
CA GLU A 34 2.17 -5.91 4.89
C GLU A 34 3.39 -5.00 5.08
N ALA A 35 3.22 -3.67 5.02
CA ALA A 35 4.29 -2.71 5.26
C ALA A 35 4.95 -2.93 6.64
N ALA A 36 4.12 -3.10 7.68
CA ALA A 36 4.59 -3.39 9.03
C ALA A 36 5.28 -4.75 9.14
N ALA A 37 4.77 -5.78 8.46
CA ALA A 37 5.36 -7.12 8.44
C ALA A 37 6.71 -7.14 7.72
N GLU A 38 6.83 -6.41 6.60
CA GLU A 38 8.04 -6.28 5.79
C GLU A 38 9.05 -5.27 6.36
N GLN A 39 8.69 -4.53 7.41
CA GLN A 39 9.49 -3.43 7.97
C GLN A 39 9.87 -2.38 6.90
N ARG A 40 8.91 -2.04 6.04
CA ARG A 40 9.06 -1.07 4.95
C ARG A 40 8.08 0.09 5.12
N PRO A 41 8.47 1.33 4.75
CA PRO A 41 7.53 2.45 4.74
C PRO A 41 6.37 2.19 3.78
N LEU A 42 5.16 2.61 4.16
CA LEU A 42 3.98 2.57 3.29
C LEU A 42 3.86 3.91 2.54
N LEU A 43 3.80 3.85 1.22
CA LEU A 43 3.42 4.96 0.36
C LEU A 43 1.94 4.82 0.01
N VAL A 44 1.13 5.78 0.45
CA VAL A 44 -0.29 5.87 0.12
C VAL A 44 -0.49 7.00 -0.89
N VAL A 45 -1.15 6.68 -1.99
CA VAL A 45 -1.55 7.59 -3.06
C VAL A 45 -3.08 7.57 -3.15
N LEU A 46 -3.68 8.75 -3.02
CA LEU A 46 -5.12 8.95 -3.21
C LEU A 46 -5.32 9.81 -4.45
N GLU A 47 -6.13 9.33 -5.37
CA GLU A 47 -6.47 10.02 -6.61
C GLU A 47 -7.97 10.12 -6.77
N ASN A 48 -8.41 11.18 -7.46
CA ASN A 48 -9.80 11.32 -7.89
C ASN A 48 -9.91 10.93 -9.36
N SER A 49 -10.43 9.74 -9.66
CA SER A 49 -10.50 9.29 -11.06
C SER A 49 -11.47 10.10 -11.93
N ALA A 50 -12.43 10.79 -11.30
CA ALA A 50 -13.41 11.64 -11.95
C ALA A 50 -12.85 13.04 -12.33
N ASP A 51 -11.70 13.44 -11.78
CA ASP A 51 -11.05 14.72 -12.07
C ASP A 51 -9.63 14.49 -12.62
N PRO A 52 -9.33 14.88 -13.87
CA PRO A 52 -7.98 14.77 -14.42
C PRO A 52 -6.90 15.47 -13.58
N ALA A 53 -7.22 16.61 -12.96
CA ALA A 53 -6.29 17.32 -12.09
C ALA A 53 -6.08 16.63 -10.73
N GLY A 54 -6.96 15.69 -10.38
CA GLY A 54 -6.91 14.88 -9.18
C GLY A 54 -6.10 13.58 -9.32
N LYS A 55 -5.40 13.38 -10.44
CA LYS A 55 -4.58 12.19 -10.74
C LYS A 55 -3.09 12.51 -10.66
N PHE A 56 -2.27 11.50 -10.38
CA PHE A 56 -0.83 11.58 -10.58
C PHE A 56 -0.49 11.52 -12.07
N GLU A 57 0.62 12.15 -12.41
CA GLU A 57 1.23 11.96 -13.73
C GLU A 57 1.68 10.50 -13.88
N GLN A 58 1.42 9.89 -15.05
CA GLN A 58 1.71 8.47 -15.26
C GLN A 58 3.18 8.13 -15.00
N THR A 59 4.09 9.05 -15.31
CA THR A 59 5.54 8.88 -15.11
C THR A 59 5.96 8.83 -13.64
N GLN A 60 5.15 9.37 -12.73
CA GLN A 60 5.45 9.40 -11.28
C GLN A 60 5.24 8.05 -10.62
N LEU A 61 4.27 7.26 -11.12
CA LEU A 61 3.87 5.97 -10.57
C LEU A 61 4.21 4.80 -11.51
N ALA A 62 4.99 5.06 -12.57
CA ALA A 62 5.32 4.06 -13.55
C ALA A 62 6.24 2.96 -12.98
N PRO A 63 6.07 1.69 -13.40
CA PRO A 63 6.97 0.60 -13.05
C PRO A 63 8.35 0.72 -13.71
N THR A 64 8.52 1.67 -14.63
CA THR A 64 9.76 1.99 -15.33
C THR A 64 10.05 3.49 -15.25
N GLY A 65 11.31 3.88 -15.40
CA GLY A 65 11.75 5.28 -15.36
C GLY A 65 12.41 5.68 -14.04
N GLU A 66 12.60 6.99 -13.87
CA GLU A 66 13.44 7.57 -12.81
C GLU A 66 12.99 7.19 -11.39
N ASN A 67 11.68 7.06 -11.16
CA ASN A 67 11.13 6.75 -9.84
C ASN A 67 10.97 5.26 -9.57
N ALA A 68 11.17 4.39 -10.58
CA ALA A 68 10.87 2.96 -10.45
C ALA A 68 11.70 2.29 -9.35
N GLU A 69 13.00 2.62 -9.27
CA GLU A 69 13.90 2.09 -8.23
C GLU A 69 13.58 2.67 -6.85
N LEU A 70 13.13 3.91 -6.78
CA LEU A 70 12.74 4.54 -5.51
C LEU A 70 11.48 3.89 -4.94
N LEU A 71 10.47 3.66 -5.78
CA LEU A 71 9.20 3.04 -5.41
C LEU A 71 9.36 1.61 -4.87
N LYS A 72 10.40 0.88 -5.30
CA LYS A 72 10.76 -0.44 -4.74
C LYS A 72 11.16 -0.41 -3.26
N ASN A 73 11.38 0.75 -2.65
CA ASN A 73 11.67 0.84 -1.21
C ASN A 73 10.40 0.86 -0.34
N PHE A 74 9.23 1.06 -0.96
CA PHE A 74 7.97 1.26 -0.26
C PHE A 74 6.99 0.09 -0.49
N ARG A 75 6.15 -0.17 0.51
CA ARG A 75 4.87 -0.84 0.23
C ARG A 75 3.95 0.17 -0.44
N LEU A 76 3.35 -0.20 -1.56
CA LEU A 76 2.61 0.72 -2.43
C LEU A 76 1.10 0.54 -2.24
N CYS A 77 0.39 1.63 -1.95
CA CYS A 77 -1.07 1.65 -1.87
C CYS A 77 -1.62 2.79 -2.71
N ARG A 78 -2.52 2.49 -3.64
CA ARG A 78 -3.17 3.46 -4.51
C ARG A 78 -4.67 3.27 -4.43
N MET A 79 -5.40 4.34 -4.13
CA MET A 79 -6.85 4.28 -3.96
C MET A 79 -7.53 5.40 -4.74
N ASP A 80 -8.67 5.05 -5.31
CA ASP A 80 -9.57 5.98 -5.97
C ASP A 80 -10.60 6.53 -4.98
N VAL A 81 -10.57 7.83 -4.74
CA VAL A 81 -11.46 8.53 -3.80
C VAL A 81 -12.87 8.74 -4.34
N THR A 82 -13.16 8.33 -5.57
CA THR A 82 -14.55 8.26 -6.06
C THR A 82 -15.31 7.07 -5.43
N THR A 83 -14.58 6.04 -4.98
CA THR A 83 -15.15 4.87 -4.31
C THR A 83 -15.51 5.18 -2.86
N GLU A 84 -16.55 4.53 -2.31
CA GLU A 84 -16.94 4.70 -0.90
C GLU A 84 -15.82 4.34 0.08
N TYR A 85 -15.01 3.33 -0.28
CA TYR A 85 -13.84 2.97 0.51
C TYR A 85 -12.76 4.07 0.45
N GLY A 86 -12.42 4.54 -0.75
CA GLY A 86 -11.42 5.59 -0.95
C GLY A 86 -11.79 6.91 -0.28
N LYS A 87 -13.08 7.31 -0.29
CA LYS A 87 -13.56 8.50 0.43
C LYS A 87 -13.25 8.43 1.93
N ARG A 88 -13.55 7.28 2.56
CA ARG A 88 -13.28 7.09 4.00
C ARG A 88 -11.80 7.12 4.32
N VAL A 89 -10.98 6.53 3.46
CA VAL A 89 -9.53 6.60 3.64
C VAL A 89 -9.06 8.05 3.47
N ALA A 90 -9.55 8.79 2.48
CA ALA A 90 -9.24 10.20 2.32
C ALA A 90 -9.64 11.04 3.55
N ASP A 91 -10.87 10.87 4.06
CA ASP A 91 -11.37 11.53 5.27
C ASP A 91 -10.46 11.26 6.47
N ALA A 92 -10.06 10.02 6.63
CA ALA A 92 -9.21 9.58 7.71
C ALA A 92 -7.79 10.15 7.64
N PHE A 93 -7.26 10.33 6.42
CA PHE A 93 -6.01 11.05 6.21
C PHE A 93 -6.18 12.57 6.30
N GLY A 94 -7.42 13.07 6.34
CA GLY A 94 -7.75 14.50 6.28
C GLY A 94 -7.46 15.12 4.91
N ALA A 95 -7.48 14.31 3.85
CA ALA A 95 -7.19 14.75 2.48
C ALA A 95 -8.35 15.56 1.92
N LYS A 96 -8.12 16.85 1.65
CA LYS A 96 -9.11 17.79 1.09
C LYS A 96 -8.84 18.17 -0.37
N ALA A 97 -7.66 17.83 -0.88
CA ALA A 97 -7.23 18.12 -2.24
C ALA A 97 -6.55 16.87 -2.81
N PHE A 98 -6.74 16.62 -4.10
CA PHE A 98 -6.19 15.48 -4.82
C PHE A 98 -5.35 15.97 -6.01
N PRO A 99 -4.32 15.23 -6.44
CA PRO A 99 -3.80 14.00 -5.81
C PRO A 99 -3.29 14.22 -4.38
N PHE A 100 -3.29 13.18 -3.56
CA PHE A 100 -2.77 13.24 -2.19
C PHE A 100 -1.80 12.09 -1.94
N THR A 101 -0.70 12.38 -1.26
CA THR A 101 0.29 11.39 -0.83
C THR A 101 0.44 11.40 0.68
N ALA A 102 0.53 10.21 1.26
CA ALA A 102 1.08 10.03 2.59
C ALA A 102 2.20 8.98 2.60
N ILE A 103 3.25 9.23 3.37
CA ILE A 103 4.32 8.25 3.62
C ILE A 103 4.37 7.93 5.11
N THR A 104 4.36 6.65 5.46
CA THR A 104 4.49 6.21 6.85
C THR A 104 5.91 5.82 7.22
N ASP A 105 6.15 5.66 8.52
CA ASP A 105 7.31 4.94 9.02
C ASP A 105 7.25 3.43 8.72
N LYS A 106 8.34 2.70 8.99
CA LYS A 106 8.43 1.23 8.83
C LYS A 106 7.43 0.45 9.70
N SER A 107 6.94 1.04 10.79
CA SER A 107 5.91 0.41 11.61
C SER A 107 4.51 0.56 11.04
N ALA A 108 4.36 1.40 10.01
CA ALA A 108 3.10 1.88 9.46
C ALA A 108 2.15 2.46 10.51
N LYS A 109 2.69 2.91 11.67
CA LYS A 109 1.91 3.49 12.76
C LYS A 109 1.87 5.01 12.68
N TYR A 110 2.82 5.64 12.01
CA TYR A 110 2.91 7.09 11.97
C TYR A 110 3.06 7.58 10.54
N VAL A 111 2.29 8.61 10.19
CA VAL A 111 2.45 9.33 8.92
C VAL A 111 3.53 10.38 9.10
N ASN A 112 4.62 10.24 8.34
CA ASN A 112 5.76 11.16 8.37
C ASN A 112 5.63 12.29 7.35
N VAL A 113 4.99 12.02 6.21
CA VAL A 113 4.82 12.98 5.11
C VAL A 113 3.37 13.03 4.69
N ARG A 114 2.90 14.23 4.37
CA ARG A 114 1.63 14.49 3.69
C ARG A 114 1.85 15.51 2.59
N LEU A 115 1.51 15.18 1.36
CA LEU A 115 1.53 16.09 0.22
C LEU A 115 0.12 16.15 -0.35
N ALA A 116 -0.40 17.35 -0.57
CA ALA A 116 -1.73 17.56 -1.14
C ALA A 116 -1.60 18.37 -2.43
N GLY A 117 -2.37 17.97 -3.45
CA GLY A 117 -2.31 18.51 -4.79
C GLY A 117 -1.20 17.90 -5.64
N ALA A 118 -1.12 18.36 -6.89
CA ALA A 118 -0.11 17.92 -7.84
C ALA A 118 1.31 18.25 -7.34
N VAL A 119 2.19 17.26 -7.41
CA VAL A 119 3.59 17.37 -6.99
C VAL A 119 4.46 17.33 -8.23
N SER A 120 5.46 18.21 -8.35
CA SER A 120 6.41 18.14 -9.46
C SER A 120 7.25 16.86 -9.42
N ASN A 121 7.75 16.38 -10.56
CA ASN A 121 8.63 15.20 -10.60
C ASN A 121 9.85 15.34 -9.69
N GLY A 122 10.52 16.50 -9.68
CA GLY A 122 11.68 16.71 -8.82
C GLY A 122 11.36 16.65 -7.32
N LEU A 123 10.27 17.29 -6.89
CA LEU A 123 9.83 17.23 -5.50
C LEU A 123 9.38 15.81 -5.11
N TRP A 124 8.75 15.09 -6.04
CA TRP A 124 8.35 13.70 -5.86
C TRP A 124 9.55 12.79 -5.63
N SER A 125 10.54 12.81 -6.53
CA SER A 125 11.75 11.99 -6.42
C SER A 125 12.55 12.34 -5.16
N GLN A 126 12.67 13.62 -4.82
CA GLN A 126 13.31 14.07 -3.58
C GLN A 126 12.59 13.53 -2.34
N THR A 127 11.25 13.56 -2.33
CA THR A 127 10.45 13.02 -1.24
C THR A 127 10.66 11.51 -1.09
N LEU A 128 10.62 10.75 -2.19
CA LEU A 128 10.85 9.32 -2.16
C LEU A 128 12.27 8.99 -1.67
N GLU A 129 13.28 9.70 -2.16
CA GLU A 129 14.67 9.49 -1.77
C GLU A 129 14.89 9.79 -0.28
N GLN A 130 14.32 10.88 0.23
CA GLN A 130 14.43 11.26 1.65
C GLN A 130 13.79 10.23 2.58
N TRP A 131 12.68 9.61 2.18
CA TRP A 131 11.88 8.75 3.04
C TRP A 131 11.98 7.26 2.72
N LYS A 132 12.85 6.84 1.78
CA LYS A 132 13.02 5.44 1.38
C LYS A 132 13.40 4.50 2.52
N GLN A 133 14.09 5.00 3.54
CA GLN A 133 14.48 4.20 4.70
C GLN A 133 13.35 4.08 5.74
N GLY A 134 12.26 4.84 5.60
CA GLY A 134 11.13 4.81 6.54
C GLY A 134 11.49 5.14 7.98
N GLU A 135 12.67 5.72 8.20
CA GLU A 135 13.13 6.13 9.51
C GLU A 135 12.39 7.41 9.89
N VAL A 136 11.91 7.45 11.12
CA VAL A 136 11.49 8.71 11.71
C VAL A 136 12.76 9.53 11.75
N ALA A 137 12.85 10.60 10.96
CA ALA A 137 13.91 11.58 11.14
C ALA A 137 13.89 11.89 12.63
N ARG A 138 14.92 11.44 13.35
CA ARG A 138 15.10 11.68 14.77
C ARG A 138 15.55 13.13 14.87
N ALA A 139 14.71 14.04 14.36
CA ALA A 139 14.93 15.44 14.43
C ALA A 139 15.03 15.73 15.91
N ALA A 140 16.23 16.14 16.32
CA ALA A 140 16.40 16.95 17.50
C ALA A 140 15.25 17.95 17.51
N ALA A 141 14.47 17.94 18.58
CA ALA A 141 13.30 18.79 18.72
C ALA A 141 13.75 20.25 18.72
N THR A 142 13.90 20.83 17.54
CA THR A 142 14.04 22.26 17.31
C THR A 142 12.98 22.62 16.30
N ASP A 143 11.88 23.10 16.88
CA ASP A 143 10.88 24.01 16.31
C ASP A 143 10.41 23.78 14.87
N GLY A 144 9.18 23.25 14.75
CA GLY A 144 8.30 23.54 13.61
C GLY A 144 8.17 22.45 12.54
N ALA A 145 6.96 21.89 12.45
CA ALA A 145 6.36 21.31 11.23
C ALA A 145 6.61 19.83 10.83
N ILE A 146 6.89 18.93 11.77
CA ILE A 146 6.57 17.50 11.56
C ILE A 146 5.49 17.08 12.56
N GLN A 147 4.22 17.17 12.13
CA GLN A 147 3.11 16.63 12.93
C GLN A 147 3.07 15.11 12.76
N ARG A 148 3.58 14.39 13.75
CA ARG A 148 3.45 12.94 13.87
C ARG A 148 2.00 12.59 14.15
N VAL A 149 1.26 12.16 13.12
CA VAL A 149 -0.12 11.70 13.28
C VAL A 149 -0.14 10.17 13.32
N GLU A 150 -0.79 9.61 14.35
CA GLU A 150 -1.01 8.18 14.45
C GLU A 150 -1.90 7.68 13.29
N ALA A 151 -1.35 6.82 12.45
CA ALA A 151 -2.08 6.07 11.43
C ALA A 151 -3.14 5.14 12.02
N SER A 152 -3.10 4.86 13.32
CA SER A 152 -4.10 4.08 14.06
C SER A 152 -5.45 4.78 14.13
N LYS A 153 -5.45 6.12 14.20
CA LYS A 153 -6.69 6.92 14.23
C LYS A 153 -7.37 7.03 12.85
N VAL A 154 -6.69 6.55 11.80
CA VAL A 154 -7.14 6.65 10.41
C VAL A 154 -8.19 5.58 10.10
N ILE A 155 -8.21 4.40 10.75
CA ILE A 155 -9.26 3.41 10.47
C ILE A 155 -9.73 2.74 11.77
N THR A 156 -10.96 3.04 12.17
CA THR A 156 -11.73 2.13 13.03
C THR A 156 -11.99 0.84 12.26
N PRO A 157 -11.79 -0.36 12.84
CA PRO A 157 -12.09 -1.62 12.18
C PRO A 157 -13.55 -1.60 11.70
N TRP A 158 -13.73 -1.58 10.39
CA TRP A 158 -15.06 -1.73 9.78
C TRP A 158 -15.57 -3.14 10.13
N PRO A 159 -16.90 -3.35 10.33
CA PRO A 159 -17.43 -4.70 10.47
C PRO A 159 -16.92 -5.51 9.29
N ALA A 160 -16.32 -6.67 9.58
CA ALA A 160 -15.68 -7.55 8.61
C ALA A 160 -16.50 -7.55 7.32
N TYR A 161 -15.99 -6.88 6.29
CA TYR A 161 -16.55 -7.02 4.96
C TYR A 161 -16.31 -8.49 4.66
N SER A 162 -17.34 -9.31 4.86
CA SER A 162 -17.35 -10.67 4.36
C SER A 162 -17.21 -10.48 2.87
N PHE A 163 -15.98 -10.64 2.37
CA PHE A 163 -15.78 -10.92 0.96
C PHE A 163 -16.84 -11.97 0.63
N PRO A 164 -17.66 -11.78 -0.43
CA PRO A 164 -18.28 -12.93 -1.03
C PRO A 164 -17.10 -13.80 -1.44
N THR A 165 -16.72 -14.73 -0.55
CA THR A 165 -15.96 -15.90 -0.96
C THR A 165 -16.77 -16.38 -2.14
N ASN A 166 -16.15 -16.31 -3.31
CA ASN A 166 -16.72 -16.90 -4.51
C ASN A 166 -16.66 -18.40 -4.22
N LYS A 167 -17.58 -18.88 -3.38
CA LYS A 167 -17.99 -20.25 -3.36
C LYS A 167 -18.57 -20.39 -4.75
N SER A 168 -17.71 -20.86 -5.65
CA SER A 168 -18.10 -21.77 -6.70
C SER A 168 -18.82 -22.94 -6.02
N THR A 169 -20.03 -22.70 -5.52
CA THR A 169 -21.04 -23.72 -5.44
C THR A 169 -21.26 -24.06 -6.89
N ASN A 170 -20.66 -25.19 -7.28
CA ASN A 170 -21.18 -26.05 -8.32
C ASN A 170 -22.67 -26.24 -7.99
N SER A 171 -23.51 -25.29 -8.41
CA SER A 171 -24.95 -25.40 -8.37
C SER A 171 -25.29 -26.35 -9.50
N TYR A 172 -25.14 -27.63 -9.19
CA TYR A 172 -25.68 -28.72 -9.98
C TYR A 172 -27.18 -28.47 -10.07
N CYS A 173 -27.64 -27.82 -11.14
CA CYS A 173 -29.05 -27.61 -11.44
C CYS A 173 -29.65 -28.96 -11.88
N PRO A 174 -30.46 -29.65 -11.06
CA PRO A 174 -30.96 -30.98 -11.43
C PRO A 174 -32.04 -30.93 -12.51
N ASN A 175 -32.54 -29.75 -12.88
CA ASN A 175 -33.62 -29.57 -13.85
C ASN A 175 -33.17 -29.21 -15.27
N CYS A 176 -31.88 -29.02 -15.53
CA CYS A 176 -31.40 -28.68 -16.89
C CYS A 176 -31.20 -29.91 -17.80
N VAL A 177 -31.37 -31.14 -17.30
CA VAL A 177 -31.18 -32.38 -18.09
C VAL A 177 -32.48 -32.90 -18.72
N ARG A 178 -33.65 -32.28 -18.46
CA ARG A 178 -34.94 -32.86 -18.87
C ARG A 178 -35.49 -32.43 -20.24
N ASN A 179 -34.84 -31.51 -20.95
CA ASN A 179 -35.40 -30.94 -22.20
C ASN A 179 -34.61 -31.25 -23.49
N GLN A 180 -33.69 -32.23 -23.49
CA GLN A 180 -33.03 -32.66 -24.73
C GLN A 180 -33.67 -33.89 -25.42
N GLN A 181 -34.86 -34.35 -24.99
CA GLN A 181 -35.55 -35.47 -25.66
C GLN A 181 -36.70 -35.07 -26.59
N TYR A 182 -36.97 -33.78 -26.79
CA TYR A 182 -38.05 -33.31 -27.67
C TYR A 182 -37.56 -32.34 -28.75
N TYR A 183 -36.61 -32.80 -29.56
CA TYR A 183 -36.48 -32.33 -30.94
C TYR A 183 -36.08 -33.54 -31.80
N ARG A 184 -37.11 -34.18 -32.37
CA ARG A 184 -37.02 -34.91 -33.64
C ARG A 184 -37.37 -33.94 -34.75
#